data_AF-A0A9E4G224-F1
#
_entry.id   AF-A0A9E4G224-F1
#
_cell.length_a   1.000
_cell.length_b   1.000
_cell.length_c   1.000
_cell.angle_alpha   90.00
_cell.angle_beta   90.00
_cell.angle_gamma   90.00
#
_symmetry.space_group_name_H-M   'P 1'
#
loop_
_entity.id
_entity.type
_entity.pdbx_description
1 polymer ?
#
loop_
_entity_poly.entity_id
_entity_poly.type
_entity_poly.pdbx_seq_one_letter_code
_entity_poly.pdbx_strand_id
1 'polypeptide(L)' 'MTELKPCVRCEQELPPAAFSDAENVFCRKCTEEIVAIVRDKYSAIEAAHFRAKLRRRSRDAMEELRRKMS' A
#
# COMPACT_ATOMS: atom_id res chain seq x y z
N MET A 1 31.89 13.10 -18.56
CA MET A 1 31.55 13.06 -17.12
C MET A 1 30.10 12.61 -17.03
N THR A 2 29.81 11.52 -16.32
CA THR A 2 28.44 11.10 -16.02
C THR A 2 27.90 11.99 -14.90
N GLU A 3 26.86 12.76 -15.18
CA GLU A 3 26.17 13.60 -14.20
C GLU A 3 25.52 12.70 -13.14
N LEU A 4 25.83 12.92 -11.87
CA LEU A 4 25.24 12.18 -10.75
C LEU A 4 24.08 12.98 -10.16
N LYS A 5 23.03 12.27 -9.75
CA LYS A 5 21.82 12.82 -9.13
C LYS A 5 21.65 12.24 -7.72
N PRO A 6 21.42 13.08 -6.69
CA PRO A 6 21.18 12.58 -5.35
C PRO A 6 19.76 11.99 -5.21
N CYS A 7 19.64 10.84 -4.56
CA CYS A 7 18.35 10.32 -4.11
C CYS A 7 17.93 11.01 -2.82
N VAL A 8 16.72 11.58 -2.78
CA VAL A 8 16.23 12.35 -1.61
C VAL A 8 16.05 11.47 -0.35
N ARG A 9 15.87 10.15 -0.51
CA ARG A 9 15.61 9.25 0.63
C ARG A 9 16.86 8.62 1.23
N CYS A 10 17.78 8.13 0.39
CA CYS A 10 19.00 7.47 0.86
C CYS A 10 20.24 8.36 0.78
N GLU A 11 20.10 9.58 0.25
CA GLU A 11 21.15 10.61 0.13
C GLU A 11 22.36 10.17 -0.71
N GLN A 12 22.26 9.05 -1.43
CA GLN A 12 23.31 8.57 -2.31
C GLN A 12 23.32 9.35 -3.63
N GLU A 13 24.51 9.76 -4.07
CA GLU A 13 24.75 10.24 -5.42
C GLU A 13 24.78 9.06 -6.39
N LEU A 14 23.80 9.01 -7.29
CA LEU A 14 23.58 7.86 -8.16
C LEU A 14 23.53 8.30 -9.64
N PRO A 15 23.91 7.41 -10.57
CA PRO A 15 23.77 7.69 -11.99
C PRO A 15 22.28 7.79 -12.37
N PRO A 16 21.92 8.53 -13.43
CA PRO A 16 20.52 8.69 -13.87
C PRO A 16 19.82 7.35 -14.15
N ALA A 17 20.58 6.33 -14.58
CA ALA A 17 20.07 4.97 -14.79
C ALA A 17 19.55 4.27 -13.52
N ALA A 18 19.93 4.76 -12.32
CA ALA A 18 19.40 4.27 -11.04
C ALA A 18 18.00 4.81 -10.72
N PHE A 19 17.49 5.77 -11.51
CA PHE A 19 16.16 6.35 -11.39
C PHE A 19 15.25 5.75 -12.48
N SER A 20 13.96 5.64 -12.20
CA SER A 20 12.97 5.15 -13.18
C SER A 20 12.75 6.13 -14.33
N ASP A 21 12.77 7.44 -14.02
CA ASP A 21 12.54 8.52 -14.96
C ASP A 21 13.43 9.71 -14.59
N ALA A 22 13.69 10.62 -15.53
CA ALA A 22 14.56 11.79 -15.30
C ALA A 22 14.04 12.71 -14.18
N GLU A 23 12.72 12.81 -14.02
CA GLU A 23 12.06 13.66 -13.02
C GLU A 23 11.99 13.01 -11.63
N ASN A 24 12.23 11.70 -11.51
CA ASN A 24 12.09 11.00 -10.23
C ASN A 24 13.13 11.46 -9.21
N VAL A 25 12.65 11.79 -8.00
CA VAL A 25 13.49 12.24 -6.87
C VAL A 25 14.03 11.09 -6.01
N PHE A 26 13.48 9.88 -6.20
CA PHE A 26 13.89 8.67 -5.51
C PHE A 26 14.55 7.70 -6.48
N CYS A 27 15.63 7.03 -6.05
CA CYS A 27 16.20 5.93 -6.80
C CYS A 27 15.23 4.74 -6.82
N ARG A 28 15.38 3.85 -7.81
CA ARG A 28 14.48 2.72 -8.04
C ARG A 28 14.25 1.86 -6.80
N LYS A 29 15.32 1.56 -6.05
CA LYS A 29 15.25 0.81 -4.79
C LYS A 29 14.38 1.51 -3.74
N CYS A 30 14.60 2.81 -3.53
CA CYS A 30 13.81 3.58 -2.58
C CYS A 30 12.34 3.68 -3.00
N THR A 31 12.07 3.79 -4.31
CA THR A 31 10.71 3.78 -4.86
C THR A 31 10.01 2.45 -4.59
N GLU A 32 10.67 1.32 -4.86
CA GLU A 32 10.12 -0.02 -4.60
C GLU A 32 9.76 -0.23 -3.13
N GLU A 33 10.63 0.18 -2.21
CA GLU A 33 10.36 0.13 -0.78
C GLU A 33 9.16 0.99 -0.36
N ILE A 34 9.06 2.22 -0.88
CA ILE A 34 7.91 3.10 -0.59
C ILE A 34 6.63 2.47 -1.11
N VAL A 35 6.63 1.98 -2.35
CA VAL A 35 5.48 1.31 -2.95
C VAL A 35 5.06 0.09 -2.15
N ALA A 36 6.01 -0.71 -1.64
CA ALA A 36 5.72 -1.85 -0.78
C ALA A 36 5.02 -1.42 0.53
N ILE A 37 5.53 -0.38 1.21
CA ILE A 37 4.91 0.16 2.43
C ILE A 37 3.50 0.68 2.15
N VAL A 38 3.32 1.41 1.05
CA VAL A 38 2.01 1.92 0.65
C VAL A 38 1.06 0.76 0.40
N ARG A 39 1.46 -0.24 -0.39
CA ARG A 39 0.64 -1.44 -0.67
C ARG A 39 0.23 -2.17 0.60
N ASP A 40 1.16 -2.40 1.52
CA ASP A 40 0.86 -3.07 2.80
C ASP A 40 -0.21 -2.32 3.60
N LYS A 41 -0.09 -0.98 3.68
CA LYS A 41 -1.10 -0.15 4.34
C LYS A 41 -2.47 -0.22 3.65
N TYR A 42 -2.51 -0.17 2.31
CA TYR A 42 -3.77 -0.31 1.57
C TYR A 42 -4.39 -1.69 1.79
N SER A 43 -3.60 -2.77 1.78
CA SER A 43 -4.08 -4.12 2.07
C SER A 43 -4.65 -4.25 3.49
N ALA A 44 -4.04 -3.58 4.48
CA ALA A 44 -4.58 -3.55 5.84
C ALA A 44 -5.96 -2.86 5.92
N ILE A 45 -6.14 -1.76 5.19
CA ILE A 45 -7.42 -1.04 5.10
C ILE A 45 -8.48 -1.92 4.43
N GLU A 46 -8.16 -2.55 3.30
CA GLU A 46 -9.08 -3.47 2.61
C GLU A 46 -9.48 -4.65 3.50
N ALA A 47 -8.52 -5.25 4.22
CA ALA A 47 -8.79 -6.34 5.16
C ALA A 47 -9.67 -5.88 6.33
N ALA A 48 -9.53 -4.63 6.81
CA ALA A 48 -10.40 -4.07 7.83
C ALA A 48 -11.84 -3.89 7.31
N HIS A 49 -12.00 -3.32 6.11
CA HIS A 49 -13.29 -3.16 5.44
C HIS A 49 -14.00 -4.51 5.22
N PHE A 50 -13.26 -5.52 4.74
CA PHE A 50 -13.80 -6.85 4.52
C PHE A 50 -14.28 -7.49 5.83
N ARG A 51 -13.49 -7.40 6.90
CA ARG A 51 -13.87 -7.89 8.25
C ARG A 51 -15.11 -7.18 8.79
N ALA A 52 -15.23 -5.87 8.60
CA ALA A 52 -16.42 -5.11 9.01
C ALA A 52 -17.67 -5.57 8.24
N LYS A 53 -17.55 -5.79 6.92
CA LYS A 53 -18.65 -6.30 6.07
C LYS A 53 -19.10 -7.69 6.50
N LEU A 54 -18.16 -8.60 6.81
CA LEU A 54 -18.47 -9.93 7.31
C LEU A 54 -19.21 -9.89 8.65
N ARG A 55 -18.76 -9.07 9.60
CA ARG A 55 -19.42 -8.91 10.90
C ARG A 55 -20.85 -8.42 10.75
N ARG A 56 -21.10 -7.45 9.86
CA ARG A 56 -22.45 -6.98 9.55
C ARG A 56 -23.32 -8.11 9.02
N ARG A 57 -22.87 -8.82 7.98
CA ARG A 57 -23.62 -9.94 7.38
C ARG A 57 -23.93 -11.05 8.38
N SER A 58 -23.00 -11.37 9.27
CA SER A 58 -23.19 -12.36 10.32
C SER A 58 -24.29 -11.94 11.30
N ARG A 59 -24.32 -10.67 11.71
CA ARG A 59 -25.40 -10.14 12.56
C ARG A 59 -26.74 -10.18 11.86
N ASP A 60 -26.81 -9.70 10.62
CA ASP A 60 -28.04 -9.68 9.81
C ASP A 60 -28.60 -11.12 9.68
N ALA A 61 -27.74 -12.10 9.40
CA ALA A 61 -28.14 -13.50 9.29
C ALA A 61 -28.63 -14.11 10.62
N MET A 62 -27.98 -13.78 11.74
CA MET A 62 -28.45 -14.23 13.07
C MET A 62 -29.80 -13.62 13.45
N GLU A 63 -30.01 -12.36 13.13
CA GLU A 63 -31.29 -11.68 13.37
C GLU A 63 -32.41 -12.29 12.54
N GLU A 64 -32.14 -12.60 11.27
CA GLU A 64 -33.09 -13.28 10.40
C GLU A 64 -33.45 -14.69 10.90
N LEU A 65 -32.45 -15.46 11.37
CA LEU A 65 -32.69 -16.77 11.98
C LEU A 65 -33.56 -16.65 13.25
N ARG A 66 -33.27 -15.68 14.13
CA ARG A 66 -34.08 -15.44 15.34
C ARG A 66 -35.52 -15.10 14.98
N ARG A 67 -35.73 -14.26 13.97
CA ARG A 67 -37.06 -13.88 13.50
C ARG A 67 -37.84 -15.06 12.91
N LYS A 68 -37.17 -16.01 12.26
CA LYS A 68 -37.80 -17.23 11.73
C LYS A 68 -38.12 -18.27 12.80
N MET A 69 -37.49 -18.16 13.98
CA MET A 69 -37.68 -19.06 15.12
C MET A 69 -38.65 -18.52 16.19
N SER A 70 -39.15 -17.28 16.04
CA SER A 70 -40.23 -16.69 16.85
C SER A 70 -41.54 -16.73 16.08
#